data_AF-A0A8T5HCE7-F1
#
_entry.id   AF-A0A8T5HCE7-F1
#
_cell.length_a   1.000
_cell.length_b   1.000
_cell.length_c   1.000
_cell.angle_alpha   90.00
_cell.angle_beta   90.00
_cell.angle_gamma   90.00
#
_symmetry.space_group_name_H-M   'P 1'
#
loop_
_entity.id
_entity.type
_entity.pdbx_description
1 polymer ?
#
loop_
_entity_poly.entity_id
_entity_poly.type
_entity_poly.pdbx_seq_one_letter_code
_entity_poly.pdbx_strand_id
1 'polypeptide(L)'
;MTWYTELKFAKNPLDIRPNPNLIGLKDQEKTIVNHILKDDICFVNGLTGSGKSSMLKRIQRILKSHEFIYLDAHDLPPKFNLEKELKKKRNFFDKITFREYPKEKPVLIIDEFQATDPRLILNARSKWENPDKRTIKSIVVAQISQHLENCSQSFKERIGSKIVQMRLLNHDELKEMLRRRLFNRRAKTNFVQKFNEEALDLIVKSAGKNPRKVLEYAEMIFDHHHKRFGDINPILRTDYEVSHHVARQVLEENGVYVEKNKIKKSKVSKIEEKKSDNEQKTQISEGLEKEILQYLNAEPRTVKDVAKQFDLSNNKAKKQIDVLRKNNHLIPKGKKGRMKLWDVNAETKRLLVES
;
A
#
# COMPACT_ATOMS: atom_id res chain seq x y z
N MET A 1 20.67 14.26 19.53
CA MET A 1 19.96 12.94 19.63
C MET A 1 18.80 12.96 18.64
N THR A 2 18.18 11.82 18.33
CA THR A 2 16.94 11.82 17.51
C THR A 2 15.71 11.71 18.41
N TRP A 3 14.56 12.20 17.94
CA TRP A 3 13.31 12.20 18.74
C TRP A 3 12.97 10.82 19.33
N TYR A 4 13.14 9.74 18.54
CA TYR A 4 12.77 8.39 19.00
C TYR A 4 13.75 7.86 20.05
N THR A 5 15.01 8.29 20.05
CA THR A 5 15.97 7.93 21.10
C THR A 5 15.63 8.59 22.44
N GLU A 6 15.18 9.85 22.42
CA GLU A 6 14.70 10.57 23.61
C GLU A 6 13.46 9.88 24.21
N LEU A 7 12.58 9.37 23.35
CA LEU A 7 11.43 8.56 23.73
C LEU A 7 11.79 7.09 24.07
N LYS A 8 13.08 6.77 24.22
CA LYS A 8 13.62 5.46 24.61
C LYS A 8 13.33 4.32 23.62
N PHE A 9 13.07 4.61 22.34
CA PHE A 9 12.99 3.58 21.31
C PHE A 9 14.39 3.16 20.87
N ALA A 10 14.59 1.86 20.65
CA ALA A 10 15.88 1.33 20.16
C ALA A 10 16.12 1.62 18.67
N LYS A 11 15.04 1.77 17.89
CA LYS A 11 15.03 2.08 16.46
C LYS A 11 13.83 2.96 16.18
N ASN A 12 13.84 3.70 15.06
CA ASN A 12 12.70 4.50 14.64
C ASN A 12 11.43 3.62 14.52
N PRO A 13 10.39 3.81 15.35
CA PRO A 13 9.18 3.01 15.31
C PRO A 13 8.34 3.25 14.04
N LEU A 14 8.51 4.43 13.42
CA LEU A 14 7.77 4.89 12.25
C LEU A 14 8.50 4.61 10.93
N ASP A 15 9.58 3.82 10.96
CA ASP A 15 10.28 3.38 9.76
C ASP A 15 9.33 2.67 8.77
N ILE A 16 9.30 3.19 7.54
CA ILE A 16 8.46 2.75 6.42
C ILE A 16 8.89 1.41 5.81
N ARG A 17 10.09 0.92 6.14
CA ARG A 17 10.59 -0.35 5.64
C ARG A 17 9.65 -1.50 6.03
N PRO A 18 9.59 -2.59 5.23
CA PRO A 18 8.66 -3.68 5.46
C PRO A 18 8.80 -4.27 6.87
N ASN A 19 7.67 -4.35 7.59
CA ASN A 19 7.59 -4.85 8.95
C ASN A 19 6.52 -5.96 9.03
N PRO A 20 6.88 -7.17 9.46
CA PRO A 20 5.97 -8.31 9.49
C PRO A 20 4.94 -8.27 10.62
N ASN A 21 4.95 -7.28 11.51
CA ASN A 21 3.86 -7.07 12.48
C ASN A 21 2.64 -6.43 11.81
N LEU A 22 2.01 -7.18 10.90
CA LEU A 22 0.83 -6.77 10.13
C LEU A 22 -0.49 -6.83 10.91
N ILE A 23 -1.46 -6.04 10.45
CA ILE A 23 -2.81 -5.91 10.97
C ILE A 23 -3.80 -6.15 9.83
N GLY A 24 -4.98 -6.70 10.13
CA GLY A 24 -6.09 -6.81 9.18
C GLY A 24 -5.97 -7.86 8.07
N LEU A 25 -4.81 -8.50 7.89
CA LEU A 25 -4.52 -9.34 6.73
C LEU A 25 -4.42 -10.85 7.05
N LYS A 26 -5.13 -11.32 8.08
CA LYS A 26 -5.05 -12.71 8.56
C LYS A 26 -5.56 -13.73 7.53
N ASP A 27 -6.58 -13.38 6.77
CA ASP A 27 -7.16 -14.28 5.78
C ASP A 27 -6.22 -14.45 4.57
N GLN A 28 -5.65 -13.34 4.08
CA GLN A 28 -4.63 -13.36 3.02
C GLN A 28 -3.41 -14.18 3.48
N GLU A 29 -2.95 -13.97 4.71
CA GLU A 29 -1.85 -14.75 5.32
C GLU A 29 -2.14 -16.25 5.32
N LYS A 30 -3.32 -16.65 5.79
CA LYS A 30 -3.76 -18.05 5.83
C LYS A 30 -3.78 -18.65 4.42
N THR A 31 -4.32 -17.93 3.44
CA THR A 31 -4.38 -18.40 2.05
C THR A 31 -2.99 -18.59 1.45
N ILE A 32 -2.07 -17.63 1.64
CA ILE A 32 -0.71 -17.77 1.10
C ILE A 32 0.03 -18.94 1.77
N VAL A 33 -0.08 -19.07 3.10
CA VAL A 33 0.51 -20.21 3.83
C VAL A 33 -0.04 -21.52 3.30
N ASN A 34 -1.35 -21.62 3.07
CA ASN A 34 -1.97 -22.84 2.53
C ASN A 34 -1.45 -23.20 1.14
N HIS A 35 -1.22 -22.23 0.25
CA HIS A 35 -0.61 -22.52 -1.06
C HIS A 35 0.83 -23.02 -0.92
N ILE A 36 1.62 -22.44 -0.02
CA ILE A 36 3.00 -22.88 0.23
C ILE A 36 3.03 -24.32 0.78
N LEU A 37 2.13 -24.64 1.72
CA LEU A 37 2.05 -25.98 2.31
C LEU A 37 1.58 -27.05 1.33
N LYS A 38 0.84 -26.64 0.28
CA LYS A 38 0.40 -27.52 -0.82
C LYS A 38 1.40 -27.61 -1.98
N ASP A 39 2.61 -27.08 -1.80
CA ASP A 39 3.65 -27.03 -2.83
C ASP A 39 3.19 -26.33 -4.13
N ASP A 40 2.34 -25.30 -4.00
CA ASP A 40 1.65 -24.68 -5.12
C ASP A 40 2.20 -23.29 -5.46
N ILE A 41 1.84 -22.76 -6.63
CA ILE A 41 2.11 -21.37 -7.00
C ILE A 41 1.03 -20.46 -6.38
N CYS A 42 1.45 -19.32 -5.83
CA CYS A 42 0.57 -18.29 -5.30
C CYS A 42 0.93 -16.94 -5.90
N PHE A 43 -0.08 -16.21 -6.36
CA PHE A 43 0.07 -14.86 -6.86
C PHE A 43 -0.51 -13.85 -5.88
N VAL A 44 0.31 -12.95 -5.34
CA VAL A 44 -0.07 -11.94 -4.36
C VAL A 44 -0.13 -10.58 -5.05
N ASN A 45 -1.32 -10.02 -5.18
CA ASN A 45 -1.51 -8.74 -5.84
C ASN A 45 -1.96 -7.65 -4.85
N GLY A 46 -1.55 -6.41 -5.09
CA GLY A 46 -2.16 -5.25 -4.46
C GLY A 46 -1.34 -3.98 -4.61
N LEU A 47 -1.99 -2.85 -4.38
CA LEU A 47 -1.38 -1.53 -4.55
C LEU A 47 -0.13 -1.33 -3.68
N THR A 48 0.71 -0.37 -4.06
CA THR A 48 1.84 0.06 -3.23
C THR A 48 1.33 0.52 -1.86
N GLY A 49 1.92 -0.02 -0.79
CA GLY A 49 1.50 0.24 0.58
C GLY A 49 0.48 -0.74 1.16
N SER A 50 -0.09 -1.68 0.37
CA SER A 50 -1.03 -2.70 0.88
C SER A 50 -0.40 -3.75 1.81
N GLY A 51 0.94 -3.71 2.00
CA GLY A 51 1.65 -4.59 2.91
C GLY A 51 2.20 -5.88 2.29
N LYS A 52 2.26 -6.01 0.95
CA LYS A 52 2.83 -7.18 0.24
C LYS A 52 4.18 -7.64 0.80
N SER A 53 5.22 -6.81 0.74
CA SER A 53 6.56 -7.18 1.22
C SER A 53 6.60 -7.48 2.72
N SER A 54 5.79 -6.78 3.51
CA SER A 54 5.63 -7.07 4.94
C SER A 54 4.97 -8.45 5.18
N MET A 55 4.01 -8.83 4.33
CA MET A 55 3.31 -10.12 4.37
C MET A 55 4.28 -11.25 4.02
N LEU A 56 5.06 -11.09 2.95
CA LEU A 56 6.08 -12.05 2.54
C LEU A 56 7.14 -12.27 3.64
N LYS A 57 7.60 -11.20 4.31
CA LYS A 57 8.48 -11.32 5.48
C LYS A 57 7.81 -12.00 6.67
N ARG A 58 6.51 -11.81 6.85
CA ARG A 58 5.74 -12.44 7.94
C ARG A 58 5.59 -13.94 7.69
N ILE A 59 5.28 -14.35 6.47
CA ILE A 59 5.18 -15.75 6.07
C ILE A 59 6.48 -16.50 6.34
N GLN A 60 7.63 -15.92 5.96
CA GLN A 60 8.95 -16.49 6.27
C GLN A 60 9.16 -16.70 7.79
N ARG A 61 8.61 -15.83 8.63
CA ARG A 61 8.67 -15.98 10.10
C ARG A 61 7.69 -16.99 10.67
N ILE A 62 6.58 -17.26 9.99
CA ILE A 62 5.59 -18.26 10.40
C ILE A 62 6.11 -19.65 10.03
N LEU A 63 6.61 -19.79 8.80
CA LEU A 63 7.10 -21.03 8.23
C LEU A 63 8.61 -21.20 8.46
N LYS A 64 9.11 -20.97 9.69
CA LYS A 64 10.57 -21.00 9.97
C LYS A 64 11.26 -22.33 9.67
N SER A 65 10.50 -23.41 9.60
CA SER A 65 10.98 -24.75 9.21
C SER A 65 11.19 -24.91 7.70
N HIS A 66 10.83 -23.91 6.90
CA HIS A 66 11.00 -23.95 5.45
C HIS A 66 12.19 -23.10 5.05
N GLU A 67 12.96 -23.60 4.09
CA GLU A 67 13.98 -22.79 3.41
C GLU A 67 13.32 -21.82 2.43
N PHE A 68 13.77 -20.57 2.42
CA PHE A 68 13.28 -19.53 1.52
C PHE A 68 14.41 -18.95 0.67
N ILE A 69 14.09 -18.67 -0.59
CA ILE A 69 14.85 -17.79 -1.48
C ILE A 69 13.97 -16.57 -1.74
N TYR A 70 14.36 -15.41 -1.21
CA TYR A 70 13.65 -14.15 -1.43
C TYR A 70 14.40 -13.33 -2.46
N LEU A 71 13.72 -13.01 -3.57
CA LEU A 71 14.23 -12.20 -4.66
C LEU A 71 13.41 -10.91 -4.72
N ASP A 72 14.05 -9.77 -4.58
CA ASP A 72 13.47 -8.48 -4.94
C ASP A 72 13.85 -8.19 -6.38
N ALA A 73 12.87 -8.25 -7.29
CA ALA A 73 13.12 -8.15 -8.73
C ALA A 73 13.76 -6.81 -9.14
N HIS A 74 13.50 -5.73 -8.38
CA HIS A 74 14.08 -4.43 -8.65
C HIS A 74 15.59 -4.39 -8.38
N ASP A 75 16.06 -5.18 -7.41
CA ASP A 75 17.44 -5.17 -6.92
C ASP A 75 18.25 -6.38 -7.42
N LEU A 76 17.74 -7.12 -8.41
CA LEU A 76 18.46 -8.26 -8.98
C LEU A 76 19.67 -7.81 -9.81
N PRO A 77 20.84 -8.44 -9.64
CA PRO A 77 22.00 -8.12 -10.46
C PRO A 77 21.78 -8.52 -11.93
N PRO A 78 22.35 -7.80 -12.91
CA PRO A 78 22.12 -8.06 -14.34
C PRO A 78 22.44 -9.49 -14.83
N LYS A 79 23.32 -10.21 -14.12
CA LYS A 79 23.71 -11.60 -14.42
C LYS A 79 23.19 -12.58 -13.37
N PHE A 80 22.04 -12.28 -12.77
CA PHE A 80 21.40 -13.16 -11.80
C PHE A 80 21.15 -14.55 -12.39
N ASN A 81 21.44 -15.60 -11.60
CA ASN A 81 21.22 -16.97 -12.00
C ASN A 81 20.54 -17.75 -10.86
N LEU A 82 19.27 -18.08 -11.09
CA LEU A 82 18.44 -18.81 -10.12
C LEU A 82 19.03 -20.17 -9.72
N GLU A 83 19.70 -20.86 -10.65
CA GLU A 83 20.31 -22.15 -10.38
C GLU A 83 21.46 -22.05 -9.38
N LYS A 84 22.26 -20.99 -9.47
CA LYS A 84 23.31 -20.72 -8.49
C LYS A 84 22.72 -20.45 -7.11
N GLU A 85 21.62 -19.70 -7.03
CA GLU A 85 20.94 -19.44 -5.75
C GLU A 85 20.33 -20.71 -5.13
N LEU A 86 19.72 -21.58 -5.95
CA LEU A 86 19.22 -22.88 -5.48
C LEU A 86 20.36 -23.77 -4.95
N LYS A 87 21.48 -23.84 -5.67
CA LYS A 87 22.66 -24.62 -5.27
C LYS A 87 23.31 -24.11 -3.97
N LYS A 88 23.23 -22.80 -3.69
CA LYS A 88 23.72 -22.20 -2.43
C LYS A 88 22.94 -22.66 -1.20
N LYS A 89 21.70 -23.13 -1.35
CA LYS A 89 20.85 -23.61 -0.25
C LYS A 89 21.15 -25.04 0.21
N ARG A 90 22.18 -25.68 -0.33
CA ARG A 90 22.63 -27.02 0.07
C ARG A 90 23.19 -27.01 1.49
N ASN A 91 22.68 -27.93 2.31
CA ASN A 91 23.19 -28.18 3.65
C ASN A 91 24.45 -29.06 3.61
N PHE A 92 25.14 -29.19 4.73
CA PHE A 92 26.39 -29.98 4.83
C PHE A 92 26.22 -31.43 4.33
N PHE A 93 25.10 -32.08 4.69
CA PHE A 93 24.78 -33.42 4.20
C PHE A 93 24.51 -33.49 2.69
N ASP A 94 23.95 -32.44 2.08
CA ASP A 94 23.76 -32.38 0.62
C ASP A 94 25.10 -32.28 -0.12
N LYS A 95 26.11 -31.67 0.53
CA LYS A 95 27.47 -31.60 0.01
C LYS A 95 28.16 -32.96 0.08
N ILE A 96 28.05 -33.65 1.22
CA ILE A 96 28.64 -34.98 1.43
C ILE A 96 28.00 -36.03 0.52
N THR A 97 26.68 -35.99 0.33
CA THR A 97 25.96 -36.94 -0.54
C THR A 97 26.04 -36.57 -2.02
N PHE A 98 26.91 -35.62 -2.39
CA PHE A 98 27.10 -35.12 -3.76
C PHE A 98 25.80 -34.71 -4.49
N ARG A 99 24.74 -34.37 -3.74
CA ARG A 99 23.47 -33.92 -4.32
C ARG A 99 23.64 -32.57 -4.98
N GLU A 100 23.20 -32.42 -6.22
CA GLU A 100 23.32 -31.14 -6.92
C GLU A 100 22.46 -30.02 -6.29
N TYR A 101 21.33 -30.37 -5.70
CA TYR A 101 20.34 -29.46 -5.12
C TYR A 101 20.06 -29.80 -3.64
N PRO A 102 19.54 -28.84 -2.84
CA PRO A 102 19.19 -29.13 -1.46
C PRO A 102 18.14 -30.23 -1.34
N LYS A 103 18.28 -31.11 -0.34
CA LYS A 103 17.28 -32.15 -0.05
C LYS A 103 15.93 -31.55 0.28
N GLU A 104 15.92 -30.49 1.08
CA GLU A 104 14.72 -29.71 1.37
C GLU A 104 14.54 -28.63 0.31
N LYS A 105 13.47 -28.75 -0.46
CA LYS A 105 13.19 -27.86 -1.59
C LYS A 105 12.77 -26.49 -1.03
N PRO A 106 13.44 -25.38 -1.41
CA PRO A 106 13.10 -24.06 -0.90
C PRO A 106 11.79 -23.53 -1.52
N VAL A 107 11.15 -22.61 -0.81
CA VAL A 107 10.08 -21.75 -1.32
C VAL A 107 10.70 -20.53 -1.97
N LEU A 108 10.36 -20.27 -3.24
CA LEU A 108 10.82 -19.11 -3.97
C LEU A 108 9.81 -17.97 -3.82
N ILE A 109 10.26 -16.82 -3.32
CA ILE A 109 9.48 -15.59 -3.26
C ILE A 109 10.10 -14.59 -4.24
N ILE A 110 9.28 -14.05 -5.14
CA ILE A 110 9.67 -12.98 -6.08
C ILE A 110 8.80 -11.76 -5.79
N ASP A 111 9.38 -10.74 -5.17
CA ASP A 111 8.73 -9.46 -4.88
C ASP A 111 8.97 -8.46 -6.02
N GLU A 112 8.09 -7.47 -6.12
CA GLU A 112 8.07 -6.46 -7.20
C GLU A 112 8.20 -7.06 -8.62
N PHE A 113 7.48 -8.17 -8.85
CA PHE A 113 7.63 -9.02 -10.03
C PHE A 113 7.47 -8.30 -11.38
N GLN A 114 6.77 -7.17 -11.43
CA GLN A 114 6.69 -6.33 -12.64
C GLN A 114 8.07 -5.86 -13.16
N ALA A 115 9.11 -5.85 -12.33
CA ALA A 115 10.48 -5.52 -12.71
C ALA A 115 11.30 -6.74 -13.20
N THR A 116 10.70 -7.93 -13.26
CA THR A 116 11.40 -9.20 -13.55
C THR A 116 11.58 -9.45 -15.05
N ASP A 117 12.72 -10.03 -15.44
CA ASP A 117 12.92 -10.64 -16.76
C ASP A 117 12.01 -11.89 -16.92
N PRO A 118 11.16 -11.98 -17.95
CA PRO A 118 10.32 -13.15 -18.23
C PRO A 118 11.09 -14.50 -18.24
N ARG A 119 12.38 -14.50 -18.54
CA ARG A 119 13.22 -15.72 -18.48
C ARG A 119 13.36 -16.28 -17.07
N LEU A 120 13.37 -15.42 -16.05
CA LEU A 120 13.47 -15.84 -14.65
C LEU A 120 12.26 -16.67 -14.24
N ILE A 121 11.05 -16.22 -14.58
CA ILE A 121 9.83 -16.94 -14.21
C ILE A 121 9.68 -18.27 -14.97
N LEU A 122 10.10 -18.31 -16.24
CA LEU A 122 10.13 -19.55 -17.01
C LEU A 122 11.11 -20.56 -16.39
N ASN A 123 12.29 -20.10 -15.97
CA ASN A 123 13.26 -20.94 -15.28
C ASN A 123 12.69 -21.44 -13.94
N ALA A 124 12.15 -20.55 -13.10
CA ALA A 124 11.52 -20.92 -11.83
C ALA A 124 10.40 -21.96 -12.00
N ARG A 125 9.52 -21.75 -12.99
CA ARG A 125 8.46 -22.70 -13.34
C ARG A 125 9.04 -24.07 -13.70
N SER A 126 10.05 -24.12 -14.59
CA SER A 126 10.66 -25.40 -15.01
C SER A 126 11.20 -26.22 -13.83
N LYS A 127 11.65 -25.54 -12.77
CA LYS A 127 12.19 -26.14 -11.54
C LYS A 127 11.11 -26.56 -10.53
N TRP A 128 9.87 -26.15 -10.74
CA TRP A 128 8.72 -26.47 -9.90
C TRP A 128 7.77 -27.52 -10.52
N GLU A 129 7.52 -27.45 -11.83
CA GLU A 129 6.42 -28.14 -12.50
C GLU A 129 6.56 -29.68 -12.53
N ASN A 130 7.76 -30.21 -12.74
CA ASN A 130 8.00 -31.66 -12.79
C ASN A 130 8.18 -32.23 -11.37
N PRO A 131 7.27 -33.09 -10.85
CA PRO A 131 7.35 -33.61 -9.48
C PRO A 131 8.64 -34.38 -9.17
N ASP A 132 9.10 -35.21 -10.12
CA ASP A 132 10.27 -36.08 -9.96
C ASP A 132 11.58 -35.27 -9.93
N LYS A 133 11.64 -34.19 -10.71
CA LYS A 133 12.80 -33.29 -10.82
C LYS A 133 12.61 -31.97 -10.07
N ARG A 134 11.57 -31.86 -9.25
CA ARG A 134 11.21 -30.61 -8.57
C ARG A 134 12.35 -30.21 -7.63
N THR A 135 12.86 -28.99 -7.81
CA THR A 135 13.90 -28.38 -6.96
C THR A 135 13.39 -27.15 -6.20
N ILE A 136 12.22 -26.63 -6.57
CA ILE A 136 11.51 -25.57 -5.85
C ILE A 136 10.21 -26.14 -5.28
N LYS A 137 9.96 -25.93 -3.99
CA LYS A 137 8.75 -26.42 -3.31
C LYS A 137 7.49 -25.68 -3.79
N SER A 138 7.53 -24.35 -3.71
CA SER A 138 6.42 -23.45 -4.01
C SER A 138 6.98 -22.13 -4.53
N ILE A 139 6.19 -21.42 -5.35
CA ILE A 139 6.55 -20.10 -5.90
C ILE A 139 5.49 -19.09 -5.43
N VAL A 140 5.94 -18.02 -4.79
CA VAL A 140 5.11 -16.88 -4.43
C VAL A 140 5.56 -15.67 -5.25
N VAL A 141 4.66 -15.15 -6.08
CA VAL A 141 4.92 -13.98 -6.92
C VAL A 141 4.13 -12.81 -6.38
N ALA A 142 4.77 -11.66 -6.13
CA ALA A 142 4.08 -10.46 -5.68
C ALA A 142 4.30 -9.28 -6.64
N GLN A 143 3.22 -8.58 -7.02
CA GLN A 143 3.29 -7.38 -7.86
C GLN A 143 2.18 -6.38 -7.55
N ILE A 144 2.23 -5.23 -8.21
CA ILE A 144 1.23 -4.15 -8.05
C ILE A 144 -0.03 -4.38 -8.91
N SER A 145 0.15 -4.86 -10.14
CA SER A 145 -0.93 -5.05 -11.12
C SER A 145 -1.60 -6.42 -10.99
N GLN A 146 -2.91 -6.50 -11.22
CA GLN A 146 -3.59 -7.79 -11.37
C GLN A 146 -3.13 -8.53 -12.64
N HIS A 147 -2.63 -7.80 -13.63
CA HIS A 147 -2.22 -8.36 -14.91
C HIS A 147 -0.76 -8.81 -14.87
N LEU A 148 -0.52 -10.10 -15.15
CA LEU A 148 0.81 -10.69 -15.26
C LEU A 148 1.37 -10.51 -16.67
N GLU A 149 1.73 -9.29 -17.05
CA GLU A 149 2.22 -9.00 -18.41
C GLU A 149 3.53 -9.73 -18.74
N ASN A 150 4.41 -9.89 -17.76
CA ASN A 150 5.72 -10.55 -17.90
C ASN A 150 5.68 -12.08 -17.81
N CYS A 151 4.52 -12.69 -18.02
CA CYS A 151 4.33 -14.14 -17.93
C CYS A 151 3.71 -14.70 -19.20
N SER A 152 4.15 -15.89 -19.59
CA SER A 152 3.51 -16.65 -20.65
C SER A 152 2.08 -17.07 -20.27
N GLN A 153 1.21 -17.26 -21.26
CA GLN A 153 -0.18 -17.66 -21.04
C GLN A 153 -0.29 -18.95 -20.23
N SER A 154 0.51 -19.95 -20.57
CA SER A 154 0.61 -21.20 -19.81
C SER A 154 0.97 -21.03 -18.32
N PHE A 155 1.76 -20.01 -17.94
CA PHE A 155 2.03 -19.72 -16.53
C PHE A 155 0.82 -19.08 -15.83
N LYS A 156 0.10 -18.19 -16.54
CA LYS A 156 -1.15 -17.60 -16.05
C LYS A 156 -2.21 -18.67 -15.78
N GLU A 157 -2.34 -19.65 -16.67
CA GLU A 157 -3.26 -20.78 -16.51
C GLU A 157 -2.94 -21.63 -15.27
N ARG A 158 -1.64 -21.84 -14.96
CA ARG A 158 -1.20 -22.56 -13.76
C ARG A 158 -1.50 -21.80 -12.45
N ILE A 159 -1.41 -20.47 -12.49
CA ILE A 159 -1.86 -19.62 -11.40
C ILE A 159 -3.38 -19.73 -11.27
N GLY A 160 -4.12 -19.62 -12.37
CA GLY A 160 -5.57 -19.74 -12.40
C GLY A 160 -6.23 -18.82 -11.36
N SER A 161 -7.02 -19.40 -10.47
CA SER A 161 -7.71 -18.68 -9.38
C SER A 161 -6.88 -18.47 -8.11
N LYS A 162 -5.59 -18.82 -8.11
CA LYS A 162 -4.69 -18.75 -6.93
C LYS A 162 -4.13 -17.35 -6.71
N ILE A 163 -5.02 -16.37 -6.75
CA ILE A 163 -4.71 -14.95 -6.61
C ILE A 163 -5.15 -14.48 -5.23
N VAL A 164 -4.20 -14.00 -4.44
CA VAL A 164 -4.43 -13.41 -3.13
C VAL A 164 -4.40 -11.89 -3.28
N GLN A 165 -5.58 -11.29 -3.34
CA GLN A 165 -5.73 -9.84 -3.39
C GLN A 165 -5.50 -9.23 -1.99
N MET A 166 -4.47 -8.41 -1.89
CA MET A 166 -4.19 -7.59 -0.72
C MET A 166 -5.10 -6.37 -0.72
N ARG A 167 -5.92 -6.26 0.32
CA ARG A 167 -6.75 -5.09 0.55
C ARG A 167 -5.96 -3.96 1.20
N LEU A 168 -6.47 -2.74 1.07
CA LEU A 168 -6.00 -1.63 1.87
C LEU A 168 -6.54 -1.73 3.30
N LEU A 169 -5.82 -1.12 4.24
CA LEU A 169 -6.29 -0.96 5.61
C LEU A 169 -7.38 0.10 5.66
N ASN A 170 -8.40 -0.15 6.46
CA ASN A 170 -9.42 0.86 6.75
C ASN A 170 -8.89 1.91 7.76
N HIS A 171 -9.70 2.93 8.04
CA HIS A 171 -9.29 4.04 8.91
C HIS A 171 -8.86 3.56 10.31
N ASP A 172 -9.66 2.71 10.95
CA ASP A 172 -9.39 2.23 12.31
C ASP A 172 -8.18 1.31 12.36
N GLU A 173 -7.97 0.50 11.33
CA GLU A 173 -6.78 -0.34 11.19
C GLU A 173 -5.50 0.47 11.02
N LEU A 174 -5.56 1.63 10.37
CA LEU A 174 -4.42 2.54 10.24
C LEU A 174 -4.07 3.20 11.58
N LYS A 175 -5.08 3.60 12.36
CA LYS A 175 -4.87 4.08 13.74
C LYS A 175 -4.28 2.98 14.62
N GLU A 176 -4.83 1.78 14.53
CA GLU A 176 -4.35 0.61 15.27
C GLU A 176 -2.92 0.23 14.86
N MET A 177 -2.56 0.39 13.59
CA MET A 177 -1.18 0.26 13.13
C MET A 177 -0.25 1.25 13.82
N LEU A 178 -0.62 2.53 13.87
CA LEU A 178 0.16 3.53 14.61
C LEU A 178 0.28 3.16 16.09
N ARG A 179 -0.80 2.70 16.73
CA ARG A 179 -0.79 2.28 18.14
C ARG A 179 0.20 1.15 18.39
N ARG A 180 0.28 0.17 17.48
CA ARG A 180 1.26 -0.92 17.60
C ARG A 180 2.69 -0.48 17.34
N ARG A 181 2.90 0.48 16.43
CA ARG A 181 4.23 1.02 16.11
C ARG A 181 4.79 1.87 17.24
N LEU A 182 3.97 2.75 17.82
CA LEU A 182 4.37 3.73 18.84
C LEU A 182 4.25 3.20 20.28
N PHE A 183 3.92 1.92 20.48
CA PHE A 183 4.01 1.30 21.77
C PHE A 183 5.47 1.00 22.14
N ASN A 184 6.00 1.71 23.14
CA ASN A 184 7.33 1.47 23.66
C ASN A 184 7.27 0.52 24.87
N ARG A 185 7.77 -0.71 24.69
CA ARG A 185 7.85 -1.71 25.77
C ARG A 185 8.75 -1.29 26.94
N ARG A 186 9.85 -0.56 26.68
CA ARG A 186 10.79 -0.12 27.73
C ARG A 186 10.18 0.95 28.62
N ALA A 187 9.45 1.89 28.01
CA ALA A 187 8.73 2.94 28.73
C ALA A 187 7.37 2.47 29.26
N LYS A 188 6.85 1.34 28.78
CA LYS A 188 5.47 0.86 29.01
C LYS A 188 4.42 1.92 28.66
N THR A 189 4.67 2.70 27.61
CA THR A 189 3.82 3.82 27.18
C THR A 189 3.52 3.72 25.70
N ASN A 190 2.30 4.08 25.30
CA ASN A 190 1.94 4.21 23.89
C ASN A 190 2.01 5.68 23.48
N PHE A 191 3.00 6.03 22.65
CA PHE A 191 3.17 7.40 22.20
C PHE A 191 2.13 7.83 21.15
N VAL A 192 1.20 6.96 20.72
CA VAL A 192 -0.01 7.42 20.00
C VAL A 192 -0.82 8.42 20.83
N GLN A 193 -0.82 8.30 22.16
CA GLN A 193 -1.54 9.25 23.03
C GLN A 193 -1.01 10.68 22.92
N LYS A 194 0.13 10.90 22.24
CA LYS A 194 0.65 12.24 21.92
C LYS A 194 -0.09 12.93 20.80
N PHE A 195 -1.02 12.26 20.14
CA PHE A 195 -1.93 12.87 19.21
C PHE A 195 -3.32 12.83 19.83
N ASN A 196 -4.01 13.97 19.82
CA ASN A 196 -5.43 13.93 20.09
C ASN A 196 -6.16 13.18 18.95
N GLU A 197 -7.38 12.72 19.20
CA GLU A 197 -8.11 11.87 18.24
C GLU A 197 -8.33 12.59 16.89
N GLU A 198 -8.55 13.90 16.89
CA GLU A 198 -8.71 14.71 15.68
C GLU A 198 -7.41 14.81 14.85
N ALA A 199 -6.25 14.88 15.50
CA ALA A 199 -4.94 14.86 14.83
C ALA A 199 -4.66 13.49 14.22
N LEU A 200 -4.99 12.39 14.91
CA LEU A 200 -4.89 11.03 14.34
C LEU A 200 -5.78 10.88 13.11
N ASP A 201 -7.02 11.34 13.21
CA ASP A 201 -7.97 11.41 12.11
C ASP A 201 -7.41 12.16 10.90
N LEU A 202 -6.78 13.30 11.15
CA LEU A 202 -6.19 14.14 10.12
C LEU A 202 -5.05 13.42 9.40
N ILE A 203 -4.13 12.80 10.16
CA ILE A 203 -3.00 12.05 9.61
C ILE A 203 -3.51 10.93 8.70
N VAL A 204 -4.48 10.14 9.18
CA VAL A 204 -5.03 9.01 8.42
C VAL A 204 -5.80 9.46 7.18
N LYS A 205 -6.64 10.50 7.29
CA LYS A 205 -7.37 11.07 6.13
C LYS A 205 -6.41 11.61 5.09
N SER A 206 -5.42 12.40 5.51
CA SER A 206 -4.42 12.99 4.60
C SER A 206 -3.57 11.93 3.89
N ALA A 207 -3.38 10.76 4.51
CA ALA A 207 -2.61 9.66 3.95
C ALA A 207 -3.36 8.87 2.87
N GLY A 208 -4.68 9.06 2.69
CA GLY A 208 -5.45 8.45 1.61
C GLY A 208 -5.40 6.91 1.60
N LYS A 209 -5.57 6.31 2.79
CA LYS A 209 -5.50 4.86 3.07
C LYS A 209 -4.13 4.20 2.79
N ASN A 210 -3.04 4.97 2.67
CA ASN A 210 -1.69 4.43 2.48
C ASN A 210 -0.94 4.33 3.82
N PRO A 211 -0.63 3.12 4.32
CA PRO A 211 0.11 2.92 5.58
C PRO A 211 1.48 3.60 5.62
N ARG A 212 2.23 3.64 4.51
CA ARG A 212 3.56 4.29 4.48
C ARG A 212 3.43 5.79 4.76
N LYS A 213 2.47 6.45 4.10
CA LYS A 213 2.20 7.88 4.31
C LYS A 213 1.75 8.18 5.74
N VAL A 214 0.93 7.31 6.34
CA VAL A 214 0.54 7.48 7.76
C VAL A 214 1.76 7.51 8.68
N LEU A 215 2.74 6.61 8.45
CA LEU A 215 3.97 6.57 9.23
C LEU A 215 4.85 7.81 8.97
N GLU A 216 5.03 8.19 7.70
CA GLU A 216 5.80 9.37 7.29
C GLU A 216 5.22 10.65 7.91
N TYR A 217 3.91 10.84 7.86
CA TYR A 217 3.23 12.03 8.39
C TYR A 217 3.31 12.09 9.92
N ALA A 218 3.16 10.96 10.60
CA ALA A 218 3.38 10.90 12.04
C ALA A 218 4.85 11.23 12.39
N GLU A 219 5.81 10.73 11.60
CA GLU A 219 7.24 11.01 11.78
C GLU A 219 7.56 12.49 11.57
N MET A 220 7.01 13.12 10.53
CA MET A 220 7.15 14.57 10.29
C MET A 220 6.70 15.38 11.50
N ILE A 221 5.61 14.98 12.16
CA ILE A 221 5.11 15.68 13.34
C ILE A 221 6.05 15.52 14.54
N PHE A 222 6.51 14.29 14.83
CA PHE A 222 7.48 14.07 15.91
C PHE A 222 8.80 14.82 15.66
N ASP A 223 9.31 14.75 14.43
CA ASP A 223 10.55 15.38 14.02
C ASP A 223 10.45 16.92 14.05
N HIS A 224 9.32 17.50 13.64
CA HIS A 224 9.07 18.93 13.74
C HIS A 224 9.18 19.42 15.19
N HIS A 225 8.54 18.73 16.14
CA HIS A 225 8.59 19.14 17.54
C HIS A 225 10.01 19.02 18.11
N HIS A 226 10.69 17.91 17.82
CA HIS A 226 12.05 17.71 18.28
C HIS A 226 13.00 18.78 17.75
N LYS A 227 12.94 19.11 16.46
CA LYS A 227 13.78 20.15 15.84
C LYS A 227 13.45 21.56 16.32
N ARG A 228 12.16 21.87 16.48
CA ARG A 228 11.69 23.23 16.81
C ARG A 228 11.93 23.59 18.27
N PHE A 229 11.79 22.63 19.18
CA PHE A 229 11.82 22.88 20.62
C PHE A 229 13.09 22.39 21.31
N GLY A 230 13.91 21.54 20.67
CA GLY A 230 15.17 21.05 21.24
C GLY A 230 14.97 20.48 22.64
N ASP A 231 15.66 21.06 23.63
CA ASP A 231 15.64 20.60 25.03
C ASP A 231 14.28 20.80 25.72
N ILE A 232 13.43 21.71 25.22
CA ILE A 232 12.08 21.95 25.76
C ILE A 232 10.99 21.23 24.95
N ASN A 233 11.34 20.11 24.31
CA ASN A 233 10.42 19.34 23.46
C ASN A 233 9.15 18.93 24.22
N PRO A 234 7.98 19.51 23.88
CA PRO A 234 6.75 19.29 24.63
C PRO A 234 6.25 17.85 24.51
N ILE A 235 6.66 17.09 23.48
CA ILE A 235 6.31 15.67 23.34
C ILE A 235 6.82 14.83 24.52
N LEU A 236 7.90 15.26 25.20
CA LEU A 236 8.43 14.57 26.38
C LEU A 236 7.55 14.74 27.61
N ARG A 237 6.74 15.80 27.68
CA ARG A 237 5.85 16.07 28.82
C ARG A 237 4.65 15.14 28.78
N THR A 238 4.17 14.66 29.92
CA THR A 238 3.05 13.71 30.00
C THR A 238 1.71 14.32 29.56
N ASP A 239 1.48 15.59 29.89
CA ASP A 239 0.24 16.36 29.69
C ASP A 239 0.09 16.96 28.28
N TYR A 240 1.13 16.86 27.45
CA TYR A 240 1.11 17.42 26.10
C TYR A 240 0.52 16.45 25.08
N GLU A 241 -0.40 16.98 24.28
CA GLU A 241 -0.97 16.35 23.09
C GLU A 241 -0.89 17.29 21.90
N VAL A 242 -0.49 16.75 20.75
CA VAL A 242 -0.52 17.43 19.46
C VAL A 242 -1.99 17.58 19.05
N SER A 243 -2.44 18.82 18.97
CA SER A 243 -3.78 19.15 18.48
C SER A 243 -3.89 19.03 16.96
N HIS A 244 -5.12 18.91 16.47
CA HIS A 244 -5.43 18.96 15.04
C HIS A 244 -4.81 20.18 14.33
N HIS A 245 -4.80 21.36 14.97
CA HIS A 245 -4.25 22.58 14.38
C HIS A 245 -2.74 22.50 14.21
N VAL A 246 -2.02 21.99 15.22
CA VAL A 246 -0.57 21.82 15.14
C VAL A 246 -0.21 20.76 14.11
N ALA A 247 -0.87 19.60 14.14
CA ALA A 247 -0.66 18.55 13.15
C ALA A 247 -0.88 19.07 11.72
N ARG A 248 -1.97 19.82 11.51
CA ARG A 248 -2.27 20.44 10.23
C ARG A 248 -1.20 21.41 9.77
N GLN A 249 -0.79 22.32 10.64
CA GLN A 249 0.25 23.30 10.32
C GLN A 249 1.54 22.60 9.88
N VAL A 250 1.99 21.60 10.65
CA VAL A 250 3.22 20.86 10.33
C VAL A 250 3.10 20.15 8.97
N LEU A 251 1.97 19.51 8.70
CA LEU A 251 1.75 18.83 7.43
C LEU A 251 1.72 19.82 6.25
N GLU A 252 1.03 20.95 6.38
CA GLU A 252 0.97 21.99 5.35
C GLU A 252 2.36 22.63 5.10
N GLU A 253 3.15 22.89 6.15
CA GLU A 253 4.54 23.38 6.05
C GLU A 253 5.46 22.41 5.29
N ASN A 254 5.16 21.10 5.33
CA ASN A 254 5.88 20.05 4.61
C ASN A 254 5.26 19.74 3.23
N GLY A 255 4.37 20.59 2.71
CA GLY A 255 3.76 20.43 1.40
C GLY A 255 2.75 19.29 1.29
N VAL A 256 2.31 18.72 2.41
CA VAL A 256 1.25 17.71 2.43
C VAL A 256 -0.08 18.40 2.22
N TYR A 257 -0.83 17.96 1.20
CA TYR A 257 -2.20 18.43 1.00
C TYR A 257 -3.09 17.92 2.13
N VAL A 258 -3.56 18.85 2.96
CA VAL A 258 -4.55 18.60 4.00
C VAL A 258 -5.88 19.16 3.51
N GLU A 259 -6.91 18.31 3.38
CA GLU A 259 -8.23 18.79 3.01
C GLU A 259 -8.69 19.87 3.99
N LYS A 260 -9.15 21.01 3.44
CA LYS A 260 -9.76 22.07 4.23
C LYS A 260 -11.12 21.58 4.73
N ASN A 261 -11.12 20.76 5.78
CA ASN A 261 -12.32 20.49 6.54
C ASN A 261 -12.82 21.82 7.06
N LYS A 262 -13.93 22.31 6.49
CA LYS A 262 -14.76 23.29 7.19
C LYS A 262 -15.20 22.59 8.45
N ILE A 263 -14.51 22.87 9.56
CA ILE A 263 -14.92 22.42 10.89
C ILE A 263 -16.33 22.98 11.06
N LYS A 264 -17.34 22.18 10.76
CA LYS A 264 -18.71 22.46 11.15
C LYS A 264 -18.67 22.36 12.66
N LYS A 265 -18.51 23.50 13.33
CA LYS A 265 -18.71 23.61 14.78
C LYS A 265 -20.00 22.85 15.10
N SER A 266 -19.82 21.84 15.92
CA SER A 266 -20.80 20.85 16.36
C SER A 266 -22.19 21.41 16.67
N LYS A 267 -23.23 20.80 16.09
CA LYS A 267 -24.40 20.40 16.88
C LYS A 267 -24.29 18.89 17.08
N VAL A 268 -23.86 18.51 18.28
CA VAL A 268 -23.93 17.15 18.81
C VAL A 268 -25.41 16.85 19.06
N SER A 269 -26.05 16.24 18.07
CA SER A 269 -27.32 15.49 18.11
C SER A 269 -27.75 15.31 16.65
N LYS A 270 -28.08 14.09 16.23
CA LYS A 270 -28.37 13.64 14.84
C LYS A 270 -27.18 13.06 14.04
N ILE A 271 -26.25 12.34 14.68
CA ILE A 271 -25.24 11.54 13.96
C ILE A 271 -25.75 10.13 13.58
N GLU A 272 -26.90 9.68 14.09
CA GLU A 272 -27.41 8.33 13.77
C GLU A 272 -28.23 8.25 12.48
N GLU A 273 -28.69 9.36 11.90
CA GLU A 273 -29.47 9.34 10.64
C GLU A 273 -28.66 9.65 9.36
N LYS A 274 -27.37 9.99 9.45
CA LYS A 274 -26.57 10.42 8.27
C LYS A 274 -25.50 9.44 7.79
N LYS A 275 -25.39 8.26 8.40
CA LYS A 275 -24.45 7.23 7.92
C LYS A 275 -24.91 6.55 6.62
N SER A 276 -26.20 6.56 6.29
CA SER A 276 -26.72 5.99 5.03
C SER A 276 -26.49 6.86 3.80
N ASP A 277 -26.42 8.20 3.93
CA ASP A 277 -26.31 9.11 2.77
C ASP A 277 -24.87 9.30 2.24
N ASN A 278 -23.85 8.94 3.02
CA ASN A 278 -22.46 9.18 2.63
C ASN A 278 -21.79 7.96 1.98
N GLU A 279 -22.29 6.74 2.20
CA GLU A 279 -21.81 5.54 1.48
C GLU A 279 -22.34 5.49 0.04
N GLN A 280 -23.48 6.14 -0.26
CA GLN A 280 -24.01 6.28 -1.63
C GLN A 280 -23.24 7.29 -2.50
N LYS A 281 -22.41 8.18 -1.91
CA LYS A 281 -21.69 9.22 -2.68
C LYS A 281 -20.35 8.78 -3.27
N THR A 282 -19.91 7.56 -2.98
CA THR A 282 -18.65 7.00 -3.46
C THR A 282 -18.81 6.00 -4.61
N GLN A 283 -20.04 5.66 -5.00
CA GLN A 283 -20.25 4.89 -6.22
C GLN A 283 -20.20 5.82 -7.43
N ILE A 284 -19.32 5.49 -8.37
CA ILE A 284 -19.31 6.11 -9.69
C ILE A 284 -20.63 5.74 -10.36
N SER A 285 -21.47 6.72 -10.63
CA SER A 285 -22.70 6.53 -11.39
C SER A 285 -22.37 5.94 -12.76
N GLU A 286 -23.11 4.90 -13.15
CA GLU A 286 -22.94 4.30 -14.47
C GLU A 286 -23.39 5.26 -15.59
N GLY A 287 -22.86 5.05 -16.81
CA GLY A 287 -23.19 5.86 -17.99
C GLY A 287 -22.23 7.02 -18.25
N LEU A 288 -22.76 8.14 -18.73
CA LEU A 288 -21.99 9.27 -19.27
C LEU A 288 -20.98 9.86 -18.27
N GLU A 289 -21.28 9.83 -16.97
CA GLU A 289 -20.38 10.30 -15.92
C GLU A 289 -19.10 9.44 -15.85
N LYS A 290 -19.22 8.11 -15.92
CA LYS A 290 -18.08 7.18 -15.96
C LYS A 290 -17.23 7.39 -17.21
N GLU A 291 -17.85 7.57 -18.37
CA GLU A 291 -17.13 7.80 -19.63
C GLU A 291 -16.35 9.12 -19.61
N ILE A 292 -16.95 10.19 -19.09
CA ILE A 292 -16.27 11.49 -18.90
C ILE A 292 -15.06 11.33 -17.98
N LEU A 293 -15.21 10.58 -16.88
CA LEU A 293 -14.11 10.31 -15.96
C LEU A 293 -12.97 9.51 -16.62
N GLN A 294 -13.29 8.49 -17.43
CA GLN A 294 -12.28 7.74 -18.18
C GLN A 294 -11.53 8.62 -19.19
N TYR A 295 -12.26 9.48 -19.91
CA TYR A 295 -11.67 10.43 -20.85
C TYR A 295 -10.73 11.43 -20.17
N LEU A 296 -11.12 11.94 -18.99
CA LEU A 296 -10.30 12.86 -18.18
C LEU A 296 -9.13 12.16 -17.46
N ASN A 297 -9.20 10.84 -17.26
CA ASN A 297 -8.12 10.09 -16.61
C ASN A 297 -6.90 9.95 -17.51
N ALA A 298 -7.10 9.87 -18.84
CA ALA A 298 -6.01 9.79 -19.81
C ALA A 298 -5.14 11.06 -19.79
N GLU A 299 -5.77 12.23 -19.79
CA GLU A 299 -5.08 13.50 -19.62
C GLU A 299 -6.04 14.63 -19.22
N PRO A 300 -5.54 15.71 -18.57
CA PRO A 300 -6.40 16.79 -18.11
C PRO A 300 -7.02 17.57 -19.28
N ARG A 301 -8.33 17.80 -19.24
CA ARG A 301 -9.07 18.49 -20.32
C ARG A 301 -9.91 19.66 -19.83
N THR A 302 -10.32 20.52 -20.76
CA THR A 302 -11.25 21.62 -20.49
C THR A 302 -12.71 21.18 -20.67
N VAL A 303 -13.65 21.98 -20.17
CA VAL A 303 -15.09 21.77 -20.40
C VAL A 303 -15.44 21.70 -21.90
N LYS A 304 -14.75 22.50 -22.73
CA LYS A 304 -14.97 22.54 -24.19
C LYS A 304 -14.51 21.25 -24.86
N ASP A 305 -13.41 20.66 -24.40
CA ASP A 305 -12.92 19.39 -24.91
C ASP A 305 -13.91 18.26 -24.59
N VAL A 306 -14.44 18.22 -23.35
CA VAL A 306 -15.49 17.27 -22.96
C VAL A 306 -16.77 17.49 -23.76
N ALA A 307 -17.18 18.74 -23.97
CA ALA A 307 -18.34 19.07 -24.80
C ALA A 307 -18.21 18.52 -26.23
N LYS A 308 -17.02 18.70 -26.84
CA LYS A 308 -16.72 18.19 -28.19
C LYS A 308 -16.69 16.66 -28.25
N GLN A 309 -16.06 16.01 -27.27
CA GLN A 309 -15.88 14.55 -27.28
C GLN A 309 -17.20 13.79 -27.16
N PHE A 310 -18.14 14.30 -26.36
CA PHE A 310 -19.40 13.63 -26.05
C PHE A 310 -20.62 14.24 -26.77
N ASP A 311 -20.38 15.07 -27.79
CA ASP A 311 -21.40 15.81 -28.54
C ASP A 311 -22.42 16.54 -27.65
N LEU A 312 -21.91 17.22 -26.61
CA LEU A 312 -22.71 17.99 -25.66
C LEU A 312 -22.61 19.49 -25.93
N SER A 313 -23.66 20.22 -25.62
CA SER A 313 -23.54 21.68 -25.51
C SER A 313 -22.60 22.05 -24.35
N ASN A 314 -21.87 23.16 -24.48
CA ASN A 314 -20.94 23.63 -23.42
C ASN A 314 -21.62 23.76 -22.05
N ASN A 315 -22.90 24.15 -22.01
CA ASN A 315 -23.68 24.24 -20.78
C ASN A 315 -23.99 22.87 -20.18
N LYS A 316 -24.31 21.86 -20.99
CA LYS A 316 -24.52 20.48 -20.53
C LYS A 316 -23.21 19.87 -20.00
N ALA A 317 -22.11 20.01 -20.73
CA ALA A 317 -20.79 19.54 -20.28
C ALA A 317 -20.33 20.21 -18.98
N LYS A 318 -20.58 21.52 -18.84
CA LYS A 318 -20.30 22.25 -17.60
C LYS A 318 -21.10 21.70 -16.41
N LYS A 319 -22.39 21.41 -16.60
CA LYS A 319 -23.23 20.80 -15.56
C LYS A 319 -22.68 19.45 -15.12
N GLN A 320 -22.28 18.59 -16.06
CA GLN A 320 -21.71 17.27 -15.75
C GLN A 320 -20.40 17.38 -14.97
N ILE A 321 -19.47 18.25 -15.41
CA ILE A 321 -18.23 18.51 -14.67
C ILE A 321 -18.50 19.10 -13.29
N ASP A 322 -19.48 19.98 -13.15
CA ASP A 322 -19.86 20.55 -11.85
C ASP A 322 -20.44 19.51 -10.89
N VAL A 323 -21.20 18.52 -11.40
CA VAL A 323 -21.70 17.36 -10.62
C VAL A 323 -20.53 16.49 -10.18
N LEU A 324 -19.68 16.05 -11.10
CA LEU A 324 -18.49 15.24 -10.80
C LEU A 324 -17.55 15.93 -9.79
N ARG A 325 -17.37 17.25 -9.93
CA ARG A 325 -16.59 18.05 -8.96
C ARG A 325 -17.27 18.10 -7.60
N LYS A 326 -18.59 18.31 -7.53
CA LYS A 326 -19.34 18.33 -6.25
C LYS A 326 -19.26 16.99 -5.52
N ASN A 327 -19.17 15.90 -6.26
CA ASN A 327 -18.97 14.55 -5.75
C ASN A 327 -17.47 14.21 -5.53
N ASN A 328 -16.59 15.22 -5.55
CA ASN A 328 -15.14 15.08 -5.36
C ASN A 328 -14.39 14.23 -6.38
N HIS A 329 -14.98 13.85 -7.52
CA HIS A 329 -14.28 13.02 -8.52
C HIS A 329 -13.24 13.80 -9.35
N LEU A 330 -13.36 15.13 -9.44
CA LEU A 330 -12.49 15.98 -10.26
C LEU A 330 -11.76 17.04 -9.43
N ILE A 331 -10.51 17.30 -9.79
CA ILE A 331 -9.65 18.36 -9.23
C ILE A 331 -9.14 19.29 -10.34
N PRO A 332 -8.92 20.59 -10.05
CA PRO A 332 -8.35 21.52 -11.02
C PRO A 332 -6.85 21.27 -11.22
N LYS A 333 -6.38 21.22 -12.47
CA LYS A 333 -4.95 20.97 -12.82
C LYS A 333 -4.27 22.09 -13.61
N GLY A 334 -4.91 23.26 -13.68
CA GLY A 334 -4.34 24.45 -14.33
C GLY A 334 -5.31 25.13 -15.28
N LYS A 335 -4.78 25.79 -16.31
CA LYS A 335 -5.57 26.49 -17.34
C LYS A 335 -4.98 26.26 -18.74
N LYS A 336 -5.85 26.19 -19.75
CA LYS A 336 -5.50 26.24 -21.19
C LYS A 336 -6.15 27.51 -21.76
N GLY A 337 -5.35 28.55 -21.97
CA GLY A 337 -5.87 29.90 -22.22
C GLY A 337 -6.69 30.41 -21.03
N ARG A 338 -7.93 30.86 -21.27
CA ARG A 338 -8.86 31.33 -20.21
C ARG A 338 -9.66 30.20 -19.55
N MET A 339 -9.57 28.97 -20.04
CA MET A 339 -10.38 27.83 -19.56
C MET A 339 -9.64 26.99 -18.53
N LYS A 340 -10.34 26.52 -17.49
CA LYS A 340 -9.78 25.62 -16.46
C LYS A 340 -9.62 24.20 -17.00
N LEU A 341 -8.52 23.55 -16.61
CA LEU A 341 -8.27 22.12 -16.84
C LEU A 341 -8.72 21.32 -15.63
N TRP A 342 -9.36 20.18 -15.89
CA TRP A 342 -9.82 19.22 -14.89
C TRP A 342 -9.08 17.90 -15.03
N ASP A 343 -8.69 17.32 -13.91
CA ASP A 343 -8.11 15.97 -13.81
C ASP A 343 -8.91 15.16 -12.80
N VAL A 344 -8.88 13.84 -12.95
CA VAL A 344 -9.54 12.92 -12.03
C VAL A 344 -8.77 12.88 -10.70
N ASN A 345 -9.48 12.91 -9.58
CA ASN A 345 -8.85 12.84 -8.27
C ASN A 345 -8.22 11.44 -8.03
N ALA A 346 -7.23 11.35 -7.15
CA ALA A 346 -6.49 10.10 -6.95
C ALA A 346 -7.35 8.92 -6.47
N GLU A 347 -8.44 9.17 -5.73
CA GLU A 347 -9.34 8.13 -5.24
C GLU A 347 -10.22 7.57 -6.37
N THR A 348 -10.77 8.43 -7.21
CA THR A 348 -11.58 8.03 -8.37
C THR A 348 -10.74 7.33 -9.42
N LYS A 349 -9.46 7.74 -9.61
CA LYS A 349 -8.54 6.99 -10.47
C LYS A 349 -8.37 5.53 -10.02
N ARG A 350 -8.40 5.26 -8.71
CA ARG A 350 -8.34 3.88 -8.19
C ARG A 350 -9.63 3.13 -8.47
N LEU A 351 -10.78 3.77 -8.24
CA LEU A 351 -12.09 3.18 -8.51
C LEU A 351 -12.28 2.82 -10.00
N LEU A 352 -11.79 3.67 -10.92
CA LEU A 352 -11.83 3.40 -12.37
C LEU A 352 -10.96 2.24 -12.82
N VAL A 353 -9.98 1.81 -12.01
CA VAL A 353 -9.13 0.64 -12.29
C VAL A 353 -9.75 -0.64 -11.70
N GLU A 354 -10.56 -0.51 -10.66
CA GLU A 354 -11.25 -1.63 -9.99
C GLU A 354 -12.56 -2.03 -10.69
N SER A 355 -13.14 -1.15 -11.50
CA SER A 355 -14.39 -1.35 -12.27
C SER A 355 -14.14 -1.69 -13.72
#